data_AF-A0A962W9V7-F1
#
_entry.id   AF-A0A962W9V7-F1
#
_cell.length_a   1.000
_cell.length_b   1.000
_cell.length_c   1.000
_cell.angle_alpha   90.00
_cell.angle_beta   90.00
_cell.angle_gamma   90.00
#
_symmetry.space_group_name_H-M   'P 1'
#
loop_
_entity.id
_entity.type
_entity.pdbx_description
1 polymer ?
#
loop_
_entity_poly.entity_id
_entity_poly.type
_entity_poly.pdbx_seq_one_letter_code
_entity_poly.pdbx_strand_id
1 'polypeptide(L)'
;MNVVMIGAGYVGLVSGACFAEFGARVTCVDKDAGRIAALAAGEIPIYEPGLDDLVARNAAAGRLDFTTELAAPVGDADLVFIAVGTPTRRGDGYADLKYVYAAAEEVAAHLRGYTVIVDKSTVPVGTAREVQRIVRKANPGADFDVASNPEFLREGSAIPDFMRPDRVVLGVEAARAEALLRELYRPLNLIEAPILVTDLESAEITKY
;
A
#
# COMPACT_ATOMS: atom_id res chain seq x y z
N MET A 1 2.86 14.31 3.57
CA MET A 1 1.90 13.20 3.54
C MET A 1 2.45 12.04 4.35
N ASN A 2 1.63 11.47 5.23
CA ASN A 2 1.91 10.27 6.01
C ASN A 2 1.28 9.05 5.31
N VAL A 3 2.08 8.04 5.00
CA VAL A 3 1.67 6.83 4.31
C VAL A 3 1.96 5.62 5.19
N VAL A 4 0.98 4.75 5.35
CA VAL A 4 1.16 3.47 6.05
C VAL A 4 1.10 2.34 5.02
N MET A 5 2.08 1.45 5.05
CA MET A 5 2.12 0.24 4.23
C MET A 5 1.84 -0.98 5.11
N ILE A 6 0.67 -1.59 4.95
CA ILE A 6 0.32 -2.84 5.64
C ILE A 6 0.84 -4.03 4.84
N GLY A 7 1.78 -4.75 5.44
CA GLY A 7 2.58 -5.80 4.82
C GLY A 7 3.95 -5.26 4.40
N ALA A 8 5.02 -5.83 4.95
CA ALA A 8 6.41 -5.54 4.59
C ALA A 8 7.03 -6.66 3.72
N GLY A 9 6.19 -7.37 2.95
CA GLY A 9 6.66 -8.29 1.91
C GLY A 9 7.20 -7.52 0.70
N TYR A 10 7.44 -8.22 -0.41
CA TYR A 10 8.05 -7.64 -1.61
C TYR A 10 7.37 -6.35 -2.09
N VAL A 11 6.06 -6.42 -2.39
CA VAL A 11 5.28 -5.27 -2.87
C VAL A 11 5.27 -4.12 -1.87
N GLY A 12 4.98 -4.43 -0.61
CA GLY A 12 4.84 -3.42 0.44
C GLY A 12 6.15 -2.71 0.77
N LEU A 13 7.24 -3.46 0.90
CA LEU A 13 8.56 -2.91 1.20
C LEU A 13 9.09 -2.05 0.04
N VAL A 14 9.04 -2.56 -1.20
CA VAL A 14 9.52 -1.80 -2.36
C VAL A 14 8.69 -0.53 -2.57
N SER A 15 7.36 -0.65 -2.52
CA SER A 15 6.48 0.52 -2.68
C SER A 15 6.70 1.54 -1.57
N GLY A 16 6.81 1.09 -0.32
CA GLY A 16 7.05 1.96 0.83
C GLY A 16 8.39 2.70 0.74
N ALA A 17 9.46 2.01 0.38
CA ALA A 17 10.77 2.63 0.19
C ALA A 17 10.76 3.66 -0.96
N CYS A 18 10.07 3.37 -2.07
CA CYS A 18 9.94 4.31 -3.18
C CYS A 18 9.07 5.52 -2.84
N PHE A 19 7.98 5.35 -2.09
CA PHE A 19 7.18 6.47 -1.60
C PHE A 19 7.96 7.36 -0.62
N ALA A 20 8.83 6.77 0.21
CA ALA A 20 9.72 7.53 1.08
C ALA A 20 10.75 8.34 0.26
N GLU A 21 11.26 7.77 -0.84
CA GLU A 21 12.13 8.47 -1.79
C GLU A 21 11.40 9.61 -2.52
N PHE A 22 10.09 9.47 -2.77
CA PHE A 22 9.22 10.55 -3.25
C PHE A 22 8.97 11.66 -2.22
N GLY A 23 9.44 11.49 -0.99
CA GLY A 23 9.37 12.48 0.09
C GLY A 23 8.21 12.29 1.06
N ALA A 24 7.43 11.21 0.94
CA ALA A 24 6.43 10.86 1.94
C ALA A 24 7.10 10.40 3.25
N ARG A 25 6.40 10.54 4.38
CA ARG A 25 6.76 9.83 5.61
C ARG A 25 6.03 8.50 5.60
N VAL A 26 6.77 7.41 5.55
CA VAL A 26 6.24 6.06 5.37
C VAL A 26 6.50 5.23 6.61
N THR A 27 5.46 4.54 7.08
CA THR A 27 5.59 3.50 8.09
C THR A 27 5.14 2.16 7.53
N CYS A 28 6.07 1.21 7.42
CA CYS A 28 5.79 -0.17 7.05
C CYS A 28 5.40 -0.97 8.29
N VAL A 29 4.21 -1.57 8.26
CA VAL A 29 3.65 -2.36 9.36
C VAL A 29 3.53 -3.82 8.93
N ASP A 30 4.06 -4.73 9.75
CA ASP A 30 3.94 -6.18 9.52
C ASP A 30 3.77 -6.91 10.87
N LYS A 31 3.06 -8.03 10.86
CA LYS A 31 2.89 -8.87 12.07
C LYS A 31 4.11 -9.73 12.36
N ASP A 32 4.96 -9.95 11.36
CA ASP A 32 6.21 -10.68 11.53
C ASP A 32 7.25 -9.80 12.26
N ALA A 33 7.33 -9.98 13.59
CA ALA A 33 8.27 -9.25 14.43
C ALA A 33 9.75 -9.49 14.04
N GLY A 34 10.07 -10.68 13.51
CA GLY A 34 11.43 -10.99 13.03
C GLY A 34 11.77 -10.16 11.79
N ARG A 35 10.82 -10.06 10.85
CA ARG A 35 10.95 -9.21 9.66
C ARG A 35 11.12 -7.74 10.03
N ILE A 36 10.28 -7.23 10.93
CA ILE A 36 10.35 -5.83 11.37
C ILE A 36 11.69 -5.54 12.08
N ALA A 37 12.15 -6.45 12.95
CA ALA A 37 13.44 -6.29 13.61
C ALA A 37 14.61 -6.29 12.62
N ALA A 38 14.60 -7.18 11.62
CA ALA A 38 15.59 -7.21 10.55
C ALA A 38 15.61 -5.89 9.75
N LEU A 39 14.44 -5.43 9.29
CA LEU A 39 14.32 -4.18 8.54
C LEU A 39 14.76 -2.96 9.34
N ALA A 40 14.42 -2.90 10.63
CA ALA A 40 14.86 -1.84 11.53
C ALA A 40 16.39 -1.86 11.77
N ALA A 41 17.03 -3.03 11.64
CA ALA A 41 18.49 -3.18 11.67
C ALA A 41 19.16 -2.92 10.30
N GLY A 42 18.38 -2.60 9.26
CA GLY A 42 18.88 -2.42 7.89
C GLY A 42 19.10 -3.71 7.12
N GLU A 43 18.64 -4.85 7.64
CA GLU A 43 18.72 -6.16 6.99
C GLU A 43 17.48 -6.37 6.10
N ILE A 44 17.71 -6.50 4.79
CA ILE A 44 16.63 -6.65 3.81
C ILE A 44 16.30 -8.16 3.62
N PRO A 45 15.08 -8.61 3.95
CA PRO A 45 14.71 -10.04 3.96
C PRO A 45 14.33 -10.58 2.58
N ILE A 46 14.51 -9.79 1.52
CA ILE A 46 14.21 -10.12 0.12
C ILE A 46 15.37 -9.70 -0.77
N TYR A 47 15.49 -10.33 -1.93
CA TYR A 47 16.45 -9.89 -2.95
C TYR A 47 15.76 -8.93 -3.92
N GLU A 48 16.17 -7.67 -3.91
CA GLU A 48 15.81 -6.67 -4.92
C GLU A 48 16.99 -5.70 -5.11
N PRO A 49 17.58 -5.60 -6.31
CA PRO A 49 18.77 -4.78 -6.53
C PRO A 49 18.58 -3.31 -6.14
N GLY A 50 19.40 -2.83 -5.19
CA GLY A 50 19.42 -1.44 -4.72
C GLY A 50 18.39 -1.11 -3.63
N LEU A 51 17.63 -2.09 -3.14
CA LEU A 51 16.63 -1.88 -2.09
C LEU A 51 17.26 -1.59 -0.72
N ASP A 52 18.38 -2.24 -0.41
CA ASP A 52 19.20 -2.00 0.78
C ASP A 52 19.64 -0.54 0.89
N ASP A 53 20.23 0.00 -0.17
CA ASP A 53 20.63 1.39 -0.23
C ASP A 53 19.44 2.36 -0.14
N LEU A 54 18.32 2.03 -0.81
CA LEU A 54 17.11 2.86 -0.79
C LEU A 54 16.48 2.94 0.61
N VAL A 55 16.37 1.79 1.29
CA VAL A 55 15.86 1.70 2.66
C VAL A 55 16.78 2.44 3.62
N ALA A 56 18.09 2.19 3.55
CA ALA A 56 19.07 2.81 4.45
C ALA A 56 19.05 4.35 4.34
N ARG A 57 19.00 4.91 3.13
CA ARG A 57 18.92 6.37 2.94
C ARG A 57 17.64 6.98 3.50
N ASN A 58 16.49 6.33 3.28
CA ASN A 58 15.20 6.87 3.72
C ASN A 58 14.97 6.69 5.23
N ALA A 59 15.48 5.61 5.82
CA ALA A 59 15.52 5.44 7.27
C ALA A 59 16.41 6.50 7.93
N ALA A 60 17.64 6.71 7.41
CA ALA A 60 18.55 7.75 7.91
C ALA A 60 17.97 9.17 7.78
N ALA A 61 17.13 9.41 6.77
CA ALA A 61 16.44 10.67 6.58
C ALA A 61 15.15 10.84 7.42
N GLY A 62 14.78 9.84 8.22
CA GLY A 62 13.56 9.86 9.04
C GLY A 62 12.27 9.86 8.21
N ARG A 63 12.31 9.27 7.01
CA ARG A 63 11.14 9.15 6.11
C ARG A 63 10.61 7.72 6.00
N LEU A 64 11.32 6.72 6.49
CA LEU A 64 10.90 5.32 6.44
C LEU A 64 11.11 4.65 7.80
N ASP A 65 10.02 4.21 8.40
CA ASP A 65 9.99 3.51 9.69
C ASP A 65 9.35 2.12 9.56
N PHE A 66 9.69 1.22 10.48
CA PHE A 66 9.18 -0.14 10.54
C PHE A 66 8.61 -0.43 11.94
N THR A 67 7.44 -1.06 12.01
CA THR A 67 6.81 -1.39 13.30
C THR A 67 5.86 -2.57 13.20
N THR A 68 5.57 -3.21 14.33
CA THR A 68 4.46 -4.17 14.47
C THR A 68 3.17 -3.49 14.94
N GLU A 69 3.26 -2.24 15.39
CA GLU A 69 2.16 -1.51 16.01
C GLU A 69 1.33 -0.74 14.97
N LEU A 70 0.03 -0.98 14.96
CA LEU A 70 -0.88 -0.38 13.97
C LEU A 70 -1.48 0.95 14.44
N ALA A 71 -1.75 1.08 15.74
CA ALA A 71 -2.64 2.11 16.28
C ALA A 71 -2.16 3.56 16.07
N ALA A 72 -0.88 3.83 16.30
CA ALA A 72 -0.33 5.17 16.11
C ALA A 72 -0.14 5.50 14.62
N PRO A 73 0.52 4.66 13.79
CA PRO A 73 0.70 4.97 12.37
C PRO A 73 -0.63 5.17 11.62
N VAL A 74 -1.62 4.30 11.84
CA VAL A 74 -2.93 4.43 11.16
C VAL A 74 -3.70 5.65 11.65
N GLY A 75 -3.60 5.99 12.92
CA GLY A 75 -4.28 7.16 13.49
C GLY A 75 -3.84 8.50 12.87
N ASP A 76 -2.62 8.56 12.35
CA ASP A 76 -2.02 9.77 11.78
C ASP A 76 -1.86 9.71 10.23
N ALA A 77 -2.39 8.66 9.59
CA ALA A 77 -2.20 8.38 8.16
C ALA A 77 -3.15 9.18 7.25
N ASP A 78 -2.60 9.77 6.18
CA ASP A 78 -3.38 10.28 5.06
C ASP A 78 -3.82 9.13 4.12
N LEU A 79 -2.91 8.16 3.91
CA LEU A 79 -3.09 7.00 3.05
C LEU A 79 -2.64 5.73 3.78
N VAL A 80 -3.44 4.66 3.70
CA VAL A 80 -3.10 3.32 4.21
C VAL A 80 -3.18 2.32 3.07
N PHE A 81 -2.05 1.79 2.63
CA PHE A 81 -1.98 0.78 1.58
C PHE A 81 -2.05 -0.62 2.17
N ILE A 82 -2.94 -1.46 1.66
CA ILE A 82 -3.03 -2.88 1.98
C ILE A 82 -2.24 -3.65 0.92
N ALA A 83 -1.02 -4.09 1.28
CA ALA A 83 -0.05 -4.78 0.43
C ALA A 83 0.31 -6.17 0.99
N VAL A 84 -0.67 -6.85 1.58
CA VAL A 84 -0.53 -8.22 2.12
C VAL A 84 -0.67 -9.27 1.02
N GLY A 85 -0.16 -10.47 1.27
CA GLY A 85 -0.27 -11.56 0.29
C GLY A 85 -1.72 -12.04 0.11
N THR A 86 -2.08 -12.35 -1.14
CA THR A 86 -3.35 -12.97 -1.54
C THR A 86 -3.10 -14.35 -2.18
N PRO A 87 -2.51 -15.31 -1.44
CA PRO A 87 -2.15 -16.60 -2.00
C PRO A 87 -3.38 -17.36 -2.50
N THR A 88 -3.16 -18.32 -3.38
CA THR A 88 -4.22 -19.23 -3.82
C THR A 88 -4.75 -20.04 -2.64
N ARG A 89 -6.07 -20.01 -2.43
CA ARG A 89 -6.77 -20.81 -1.45
C ARG A 89 -6.67 -22.29 -1.81
N ARG A 90 -6.31 -23.09 -0.81
CA ARG A 90 -6.25 -24.55 -0.98
C ARG A 90 -7.66 -25.10 -1.23
N GLY A 91 -7.81 -25.84 -2.32
CA GLY A 91 -9.02 -26.60 -2.64
C GLY A 91 -9.75 -26.13 -3.90
N ASP A 92 -9.94 -24.82 -4.06
CA ASP A 92 -10.75 -24.26 -5.15
C ASP A 92 -10.03 -23.25 -6.05
N GLY A 93 -8.79 -22.87 -5.71
CA GLY A 93 -7.96 -22.03 -6.58
C GLY A 93 -8.28 -20.53 -6.52
N TYR A 94 -9.24 -20.11 -5.71
CA TYR A 94 -9.60 -18.70 -5.55
C TYR A 94 -8.53 -17.95 -4.76
N ALA A 95 -8.46 -16.61 -4.89
CA ALA A 95 -7.61 -15.80 -4.04
C ALA A 95 -8.05 -15.88 -2.56
N ASP A 96 -7.10 -16.08 -1.64
CA ASP A 96 -7.34 -16.03 -0.19
C ASP A 96 -7.30 -14.58 0.31
N LEU A 97 -8.48 -13.98 0.48
CA LEU A 97 -8.66 -12.57 0.87
C LEU A 97 -8.69 -12.36 2.38
N LYS A 98 -8.52 -13.40 3.19
CA LYS A 98 -8.63 -13.28 4.66
C LYS A 98 -7.65 -12.26 5.25
N TYR A 99 -6.46 -12.13 4.66
CA TYR A 99 -5.44 -11.20 5.14
C TYR A 99 -5.79 -9.74 4.80
N VAL A 100 -6.35 -9.50 3.61
CA VAL A 100 -6.85 -8.17 3.18
C VAL A 100 -7.99 -7.73 4.09
N TYR A 101 -8.97 -8.61 4.32
CA TYR A 101 -10.12 -8.30 5.14
C TYR A 101 -9.78 -8.12 6.62
N ALA A 102 -8.88 -8.94 7.16
CA ALA A 102 -8.37 -8.74 8.53
C ALA A 102 -7.62 -7.41 8.67
N ALA A 103 -6.77 -7.05 7.69
CA ALA A 103 -6.10 -5.75 7.66
C ALA A 103 -7.10 -4.59 7.61
N ALA A 104 -8.14 -4.68 6.78
CA ALA A 104 -9.18 -3.66 6.70
C ALA A 104 -9.94 -3.47 8.03
N GLU A 105 -10.28 -4.57 8.71
CA GLU A 105 -10.95 -4.53 10.01
C GLU A 105 -10.06 -3.92 11.11
N GLU A 106 -8.78 -4.29 11.15
CA GLU A 106 -7.80 -3.75 12.10
C GLU A 106 -7.52 -2.26 11.84
N VAL A 107 -7.39 -1.84 10.57
CA VAL A 107 -7.25 -0.43 10.19
C VAL A 107 -8.45 0.38 10.67
N ALA A 108 -9.68 -0.13 10.45
CA ALA A 108 -10.91 0.56 10.85
C ALA A 108 -10.94 0.93 12.34
N ALA A 109 -10.41 0.07 13.20
CA ALA A 109 -10.37 0.27 14.65
C ALA A 109 -9.45 1.42 15.09
N HIS A 110 -8.55 1.88 14.21
CA HIS A 110 -7.53 2.88 14.53
C HIS A 110 -7.64 4.18 13.73
N LEU A 111 -8.61 4.28 12.82
CA LEU A 111 -8.88 5.52 12.08
C LEU A 111 -9.31 6.65 13.03
N ARG A 112 -8.71 7.84 12.87
CA ARG A 112 -9.02 9.05 13.66
C ARG A 112 -9.37 10.26 12.82
N GLY A 113 -8.75 10.39 11.64
CA GLY A 113 -9.02 11.44 10.67
C GLY A 113 -9.55 10.87 9.36
N TYR A 114 -9.63 11.72 8.34
CA TYR A 114 -9.86 11.24 6.98
C TYR A 114 -8.66 10.48 6.46
N THR A 115 -8.88 9.26 5.98
CA THR A 115 -7.85 8.39 5.44
C THR A 115 -8.34 7.72 4.18
N VAL A 116 -7.50 7.58 3.16
CA VAL A 116 -7.80 6.71 2.01
C VAL A 116 -7.17 5.35 2.23
N ILE A 117 -8.00 4.30 2.21
CA ILE A 117 -7.53 2.91 2.27
C ILE A 117 -7.33 2.44 0.83
N VAL A 118 -6.12 1.99 0.51
CA VAL A 118 -5.71 1.69 -0.86
C VAL A 118 -5.38 0.21 -0.98
N ASP A 119 -6.19 -0.53 -1.74
CA ASP A 119 -5.90 -1.91 -2.06
C ASP A 119 -4.78 -1.97 -3.09
N LYS A 120 -3.60 -2.41 -2.64
CA LYS A 120 -2.42 -2.64 -3.48
C LYS A 120 -2.20 -4.11 -3.81
N SER A 121 -2.69 -4.97 -2.93
CA SER A 121 -2.69 -6.42 -3.09
C SER A 121 -3.44 -6.81 -4.37
N THR A 122 -2.97 -7.83 -5.09
CA THR A 122 -3.72 -8.35 -6.25
C THR A 122 -4.99 -9.05 -5.75
N VAL A 123 -6.15 -8.44 -6.00
CA VAL A 123 -7.44 -8.87 -5.45
C VAL A 123 -8.51 -8.97 -6.54
N PRO A 124 -9.42 -9.96 -6.50
CA PRO A 124 -10.50 -10.08 -7.46
C PRO A 124 -11.43 -8.87 -7.46
N VAL A 125 -12.14 -8.68 -8.57
CA VAL A 125 -13.13 -7.62 -8.74
C VAL A 125 -14.19 -7.65 -7.62
N GLY A 126 -14.49 -6.48 -7.06
CA GLY A 126 -15.44 -6.27 -5.97
C GLY A 126 -14.80 -6.28 -4.56
N THR A 127 -13.49 -6.49 -4.44
CA THR A 127 -12.81 -6.54 -3.14
C THR A 127 -12.80 -5.18 -2.46
N ALA A 128 -12.56 -4.09 -3.20
CA ALA A 128 -12.58 -2.74 -2.66
C ALA A 128 -13.95 -2.35 -2.07
N ARG A 129 -15.05 -2.83 -2.67
CA ARG A 129 -16.41 -2.67 -2.13
C ARG A 129 -16.58 -3.41 -0.81
N GLU A 130 -16.02 -4.61 -0.72
CA GLU A 130 -16.08 -5.42 0.49
C GLU A 130 -15.21 -4.82 1.61
N VAL A 131 -14.03 -4.30 1.29
CA VAL A 131 -13.19 -3.51 2.21
C VAL A 131 -13.97 -2.31 2.75
N GLN A 132 -14.64 -1.55 1.87
CA GLN A 132 -15.49 -0.44 2.27
C GLN A 132 -16.60 -0.87 3.25
N ARG A 133 -17.26 -2.00 2.97
CA ARG A 133 -18.30 -2.58 3.83
C ARG A 133 -17.76 -3.01 5.19
N ILE A 134 -16.59 -3.65 5.23
CA ILE A 134 -15.93 -4.11 6.46
C ILE A 134 -15.58 -2.91 7.34
N VAL A 135 -14.92 -1.90 6.77
CA VAL A 135 -14.49 -0.71 7.51
C VAL A 135 -15.70 0.06 8.04
N ARG A 136 -16.75 0.28 7.24
CA ARG A 136 -18.01 0.90 7.70
C ARG A 136 -18.70 0.11 8.81
N LYS A 137 -18.66 -1.22 8.75
CA LYS A 137 -19.26 -2.07 9.80
C LYS A 137 -18.47 -1.99 11.10
N ALA A 138 -17.14 -2.04 11.03
CA ALA A 138 -16.26 -2.00 12.20
C ALA A 138 -16.18 -0.61 12.84
N ASN A 139 -16.22 0.45 12.03
CA ASN A 139 -16.20 1.84 12.49
C ASN A 139 -17.21 2.70 11.69
N PRO A 140 -18.49 2.73 12.10
CA PRO A 140 -19.52 3.49 11.40
C PRO A 140 -19.26 5.00 11.31
N GLY A 141 -18.47 5.55 12.23
CA GLY A 141 -18.12 6.97 12.30
C GLY A 141 -16.86 7.36 11.52
N ALA A 142 -16.16 6.41 10.89
CA ALA A 142 -14.93 6.71 10.15
C ALA A 142 -15.19 7.64 8.95
N ASP A 143 -14.35 8.66 8.77
CA ASP A 143 -14.28 9.44 7.53
C ASP A 143 -13.21 8.79 6.64
N PHE A 144 -13.59 8.16 5.54
CA PHE A 144 -12.65 7.44 4.70
C PHE A 144 -13.23 7.17 3.31
N ASP A 145 -12.32 6.94 2.36
CA ASP A 145 -12.61 6.39 1.03
C ASP A 145 -11.75 5.15 0.80
N VAL A 146 -12.19 4.30 -0.14
CA VAL A 146 -11.40 3.14 -0.62
C VAL A 146 -10.96 3.41 -2.06
N ALA A 147 -9.73 3.04 -2.37
CA ALA A 147 -9.19 3.08 -3.72
C ALA A 147 -8.53 1.74 -4.07
N SER A 148 -8.49 1.42 -5.36
CA SER A 148 -7.71 0.30 -5.91
C SER A 148 -6.49 0.87 -6.64
N ASN A 149 -5.29 0.47 -6.25
CA ASN A 149 -4.05 0.86 -6.91
C ASN A 149 -3.15 -0.38 -7.11
N PRO A 150 -3.45 -1.20 -8.13
CA PRO A 150 -2.67 -2.39 -8.39
C PRO A 150 -1.20 -2.05 -8.69
N GLU A 151 -0.32 -2.99 -8.36
CA GLU A 151 1.11 -2.93 -8.70
C GLU A 151 1.40 -3.67 -10.01
N PHE A 152 2.47 -3.33 -10.72
CA PHE A 152 2.90 -4.03 -11.95
C PHE A 152 4.40 -4.33 -11.93
N LEU A 153 4.93 -4.60 -10.73
CA LEU A 153 6.35 -4.75 -10.48
C LEU A 153 6.79 -6.16 -10.86
N ARG A 154 8.01 -6.28 -11.40
CA ARG A 154 8.65 -7.58 -11.61
C ARG A 154 9.68 -7.84 -10.52
N GLU A 155 9.73 -9.08 -10.05
CA GLU A 155 10.77 -9.49 -9.09
C GLU A 155 12.17 -9.34 -9.69
N GLY A 156 13.07 -8.63 -8.99
CA GLY A 156 14.42 -8.32 -9.45
C GLY A 156 14.54 -7.02 -10.28
N SER A 157 13.43 -6.33 -10.56
CA SER A 157 13.41 -5.03 -11.23
C SER A 157 12.28 -4.11 -10.72
N ALA A 158 11.78 -4.32 -9.52
CA ALA A 158 10.65 -3.56 -8.99
C ALA A 158 10.98 -2.10 -8.72
N ILE A 159 12.20 -1.76 -8.29
CA ILE A 159 12.56 -0.34 -8.09
C ILE A 159 12.45 0.45 -9.40
N PRO A 160 13.12 0.06 -10.52
CA PRO A 160 12.96 0.79 -11.77
C PRO A 160 11.52 0.73 -12.31
N ASP A 161 10.82 -0.41 -12.16
CA ASP A 161 9.41 -0.53 -12.58
C ASP A 161 8.49 0.44 -11.80
N PHE A 162 8.78 0.68 -10.52
CA PHE A 162 8.03 1.62 -9.68
C PHE A 162 8.39 3.08 -9.97
N MET A 163 9.68 3.37 -10.12
CA MET A 163 10.19 4.73 -10.29
C MET A 163 10.00 5.26 -11.71
N ARG A 164 9.84 4.37 -12.70
CA ARG A 164 9.59 4.69 -14.11
C ARG A 164 8.52 3.77 -14.69
N PRO A 165 7.28 3.84 -14.19
CA PRO A 165 6.23 2.94 -14.62
C PRO A 165 5.71 3.32 -16.01
N ASP A 166 5.28 2.34 -16.80
CA ASP A 166 4.56 2.61 -18.06
C ASP A 166 3.25 3.37 -17.82
N ARG A 167 2.62 3.13 -16.66
CA ARG A 167 1.38 3.74 -16.18
C ARG A 167 1.17 3.45 -14.69
N VAL A 168 0.44 4.33 -14.02
CA VAL A 168 -0.15 4.07 -12.70
C VAL A 168 -1.66 3.99 -12.87
N VAL A 169 -2.30 2.95 -12.33
CA VAL A 169 -3.76 2.77 -12.36
C VAL A 169 -4.34 3.12 -11.00
N LEU A 170 -5.36 3.98 -10.98
CA LEU A 170 -6.10 4.39 -9.79
C LEU A 170 -7.60 4.15 -10.01
N GLY A 171 -8.15 3.13 -9.37
CA GLY A 171 -9.58 2.99 -9.19
C GLY A 171 -10.00 3.86 -8.01
N VAL A 172 -10.75 4.93 -8.25
CA VAL A 172 -11.16 5.87 -7.19
C VAL A 172 -12.43 6.63 -7.62
N GLU A 173 -13.38 6.78 -6.69
CA GLU A 173 -14.66 7.45 -6.98
C GLU A 173 -14.76 8.84 -6.33
N ALA A 174 -14.02 9.07 -5.25
CA ALA A 174 -14.03 10.34 -4.53
C ALA A 174 -12.92 11.26 -5.00
N ALA A 175 -13.26 12.47 -5.43
CA ALA A 175 -12.29 13.48 -5.86
C ALA A 175 -11.24 13.82 -4.78
N ARG A 176 -11.62 13.75 -3.50
CA ARG A 176 -10.71 13.96 -2.36
C ARG A 176 -9.64 12.87 -2.28
N ALA A 177 -10.03 11.62 -2.48
CA ALA A 177 -9.11 10.48 -2.50
C ALA A 177 -8.19 10.52 -3.73
N GLU A 178 -8.74 10.85 -4.90
CA GLU A 178 -7.96 11.02 -6.14
C GLU A 178 -6.88 12.10 -5.96
N ALA A 179 -7.22 13.24 -5.36
CA ALA A 179 -6.28 14.33 -5.13
C ALA A 179 -5.08 13.91 -4.26
N LEU A 180 -5.31 13.16 -3.19
CA LEU A 180 -4.23 12.63 -2.33
C LEU A 180 -3.36 11.62 -3.08
N LEU A 181 -3.96 10.70 -3.83
CA LEU A 181 -3.20 9.73 -4.63
C LEU A 181 -2.35 10.42 -5.71
N ARG A 182 -2.89 11.43 -6.38
CA ARG A 182 -2.13 12.24 -7.36
C ARG A 182 -1.01 13.03 -6.71
N GLU A 183 -1.21 13.54 -5.50
CA GLU A 183 -0.15 14.22 -4.76
C GLU A 183 0.98 13.23 -4.41
N LEU A 184 0.65 12.03 -3.94
CA LEU A 184 1.65 10.99 -3.65
C LEU A 184 2.48 10.62 -4.89
N TYR A 185 1.83 10.49 -6.05
CA TYR A 185 2.47 10.13 -7.31
C TYR A 185 3.05 11.32 -8.09
N ARG A 186 2.95 12.55 -7.56
CA ARG A 186 3.39 13.78 -8.24
C ARG A 186 4.81 13.73 -8.79
N PRO A 187 5.82 13.12 -8.14
CA PRO A 187 7.18 13.04 -8.69
C PRO A 187 7.26 12.35 -10.05
N LEU A 188 6.33 11.43 -10.38
CA LEU A 188 6.29 10.75 -11.67
C LEU A 188 5.91 11.66 -12.84
N ASN A 189 5.30 12.82 -12.58
CA ASN A 189 5.00 13.82 -13.61
C ASN A 189 6.27 14.33 -14.32
N LEU A 190 7.43 14.28 -13.64
CA LEU A 190 8.71 14.70 -14.21
C LEU A 190 9.16 13.82 -15.39
N ILE A 191 8.65 12.59 -15.45
CA ILE A 191 8.93 11.63 -16.53
C ILE A 191 7.68 11.35 -17.37
N GLU A 192 6.64 12.16 -17.22
CA GLU A 192 5.37 12.06 -17.96
C GLU A 192 4.69 10.68 -17.88
N ALA A 193 4.90 9.94 -16.78
CA ALA A 193 4.25 8.66 -16.59
C ALA A 193 2.72 8.86 -16.43
N PRO A 194 1.88 8.21 -17.25
CA PRO A 194 0.45 8.43 -17.24
C PRO A 194 -0.20 7.85 -15.98
N ILE A 195 -1.08 8.64 -15.35
CA ILE A 195 -1.96 8.19 -14.27
C ILE A 195 -3.35 7.97 -14.87
N LEU A 196 -3.77 6.71 -14.96
CA LEU A 196 -5.06 6.28 -15.47
C LEU A 196 -6.05 6.17 -14.31
N VAL A 197 -7.08 7.01 -14.32
CA VAL A 197 -8.15 6.98 -13.31
C VAL A 197 -9.35 6.24 -13.86
N THR A 198 -9.86 5.28 -13.09
CA THR A 198 -11.00 4.41 -13.44
C THR A 198 -11.93 4.26 -12.23
N ASP A 199 -13.04 3.51 -12.40
CA ASP A 199 -13.77 2.96 -11.25
C ASP A 199 -12.95 1.85 -10.55
N LEU A 200 -13.43 1.39 -9.39
CA LEU A 200 -12.75 0.41 -8.54
C LEU A 200 -12.59 -0.92 -9.27
N GLU A 201 -13.69 -1.42 -9.84
CA GLU A 201 -13.78 -2.73 -10.48
C GLU A 201 -12.89 -2.82 -11.74
N SER A 202 -12.79 -1.73 -12.51
CA SER A 202 -11.93 -1.60 -13.68
C SER A 202 -10.44 -1.63 -13.28
N ALA A 203 -10.07 -1.01 -12.17
CA ALA A 203 -8.70 -1.06 -11.67
C ALA A 203 -8.34 -2.47 -11.18
N GLU A 204 -9.25 -3.14 -10.45
CA GLU A 204 -9.05 -4.51 -9.97
C GLU A 204 -8.86 -5.50 -11.13
N ILE A 205 -9.71 -5.43 -12.17
CA ILE A 205 -9.59 -6.35 -13.32
C ILE A 205 -8.34 -6.08 -14.17
N THR A 206 -7.84 -4.84 -14.21
CA THR A 206 -6.65 -4.48 -15.03
C THR A 206 -5.38 -5.22 -14.60
N LYS A 207 -5.33 -5.71 -13.36
CA LYS A 207 -4.18 -6.48 -12.85
C LYS A 207 -4.19 -7.96 -13.25
N TYR A 208 -5.36 -8.52 -13.55
CA TYR A 208 -5.53 -9.92 -13.94
C TYR A 208 -5.33 -10.12 -15.44
#